data_AF-A0A3N7CV10-F1
#
_entry.id   AF-A0A3N7CV10-F1
#
_cell.length_a   1.000
_cell.length_b   1.000
_cell.length_c   1.000
_cell.angle_alpha   90.00
_cell.angle_beta   90.00
_cell.angle_gamma   90.00
#
_symmetry.space_group_name_H-M   'P 1'
#
loop_
_entity.id
_entity.type
_entity.pdbx_description
1 polymer ?
#
loop_
_entity_poly.entity_id
_entity_poly.type
_entity_poly.pdbx_seq_one_letter_code
_entity_poly.pdbx_strand_id
1 'polypeptide(L)'
;MLGGPIIPVGEPVVIDTMKRDRYAYGTVGGDYISLRDDEVRNKEGALRWIRQIVVSTDPKVALATWSPEVQKAVYSGKVVVGMTRPQVLMSLSYPSRNDTKELNASAWRYWTTQEDEPVDVLFGADGSVSGFSGKPSAIRAVEFKR
;
A
#
# COMPACT_ATOMS: atom_id res chain seq x y z
N MET A 1 -8.45 1.45 -2.34
CA MET A 1 -8.20 2.05 -3.67
C MET A 1 -7.00 2.99 -3.59
N LEU A 2 -6.20 3.06 -4.65
CA LEU A 2 -5.06 3.96 -4.83
C LEU A 2 -5.50 5.27 -5.48
N GLY A 3 -4.81 6.37 -5.23
CA GLY A 3 -5.09 7.67 -5.87
C GLY A 3 -5.74 8.72 -4.94
N GLY A 4 -5.86 8.45 -3.65
CA GLY A 4 -6.08 9.48 -2.63
C GLY A 4 -4.78 10.20 -2.23
N PRO A 5 -4.85 11.16 -1.29
CA PRO A 5 -3.66 11.78 -0.70
C PRO A 5 -2.67 10.72 -0.19
N ILE A 6 -1.40 10.90 -0.50
CA ILE A 6 -0.33 9.99 -0.06
C ILE A 6 0.11 10.42 1.34
N ILE A 7 0.07 9.49 2.28
CA ILE A 7 0.74 9.63 3.58
C ILE A 7 2.19 9.16 3.39
N PRO A 8 3.19 10.02 3.63
CA PRO A 8 4.59 9.61 3.51
C PRO A 8 4.91 8.42 4.41
N VAL A 9 5.83 7.58 3.95
CA VAL A 9 6.34 6.46 4.73
C VAL A 9 6.99 6.96 6.02
N GLY A 10 6.68 6.32 7.14
CA GLY A 10 7.25 6.64 8.46
C GLY A 10 6.75 7.95 9.05
N GLU A 11 5.56 8.41 8.67
CA GLU A 11 4.87 9.43 9.46
C GLU A 11 4.51 8.88 10.86
N PRO A 12 4.74 9.65 11.94
CA PRO A 12 4.31 9.25 13.27
C PRO A 12 2.79 9.10 13.33
N VAL A 13 2.33 8.02 13.95
CA VAL A 13 0.90 7.70 14.08
C VAL A 13 0.52 7.49 15.55
N VAL A 14 -0.56 8.12 15.97
CA VAL A 14 -1.25 7.83 17.24
C VAL A 14 -2.72 7.60 16.92
N ILE A 15 -3.19 6.35 17.09
CA ILE A 15 -4.60 6.00 16.97
C ILE A 15 -5.23 6.05 18.36
N ASP A 16 -6.21 6.93 18.58
CA ASP A 16 -6.82 7.16 19.89
C ASP A 16 -8.29 6.73 19.97
N THR A 17 -8.98 6.62 18.83
CA THR A 17 -10.42 6.41 18.78
C THR A 17 -10.80 5.39 17.71
N MET A 18 -11.78 4.54 18.00
CA MET A 18 -12.44 3.70 17.00
C MET A 18 -13.96 3.87 17.06
N LYS A 19 -14.60 4.15 15.91
CA LYS A 19 -16.06 4.29 15.78
C LYS A 19 -16.62 3.22 14.85
N ARG A 20 -17.88 2.84 15.11
CA ARG A 20 -18.67 1.86 14.32
C ARG A 20 -17.88 0.59 14.00
N ASP A 21 -17.02 0.17 14.92
CA ASP A 21 -16.18 -1.03 14.83
C ASP A 21 -15.24 -1.12 13.61
N ARG A 22 -15.01 -0.04 12.86
CA ARG A 22 -14.18 -0.10 11.64
C ARG A 22 -13.50 1.20 11.21
N TYR A 23 -13.85 2.33 11.82
CA TYR A 23 -13.21 3.61 11.52
C TYR A 23 -12.24 3.94 12.65
N ALA A 24 -10.93 3.86 12.37
CA ALA A 24 -9.91 4.33 13.29
C ALA A 24 -9.65 5.81 13.06
N TYR A 25 -9.52 6.57 14.13
CA TYR A 25 -9.17 7.99 14.10
C TYR A 25 -7.92 8.22 14.94
N GLY A 26 -7.16 9.22 14.54
CA GLY A 26 -5.94 9.56 15.22
C GLY A 26 -5.14 10.60 14.47
N THR A 27 -3.97 10.93 15.04
CA THR A 27 -3.03 11.86 14.43
C THR A 27 -2.03 11.10 13.56
N VAL A 28 -1.82 11.55 12.33
CA VAL A 28 -0.79 11.06 11.40
C VAL A 28 -0.03 12.24 10.84
N GLY A 29 1.28 12.33 11.10
CA GLY A 29 2.11 13.44 10.60
C GLY A 29 1.67 14.83 11.10
N GLY A 30 0.90 14.90 12.20
CA GLY A 30 0.34 16.13 12.76
C GLY A 30 -1.13 16.40 12.37
N ASP A 31 -1.66 15.69 11.38
CA ASP A 31 -3.05 15.84 10.94
C ASP A 31 -3.97 14.81 11.63
N TYR A 32 -5.15 15.25 12.05
CA TYR A 32 -6.16 14.36 12.61
C TYR A 32 -7.03 13.77 11.51
N ILE A 33 -6.86 12.48 11.22
CA ILE A 33 -7.48 11.79 10.09
C ILE A 33 -8.23 10.53 10.51
N SER A 34 -9.04 9.99 9.59
CA SER A 34 -9.65 8.67 9.75
C SER A 34 -9.02 7.66 8.79
N LEU A 35 -8.66 6.49 9.31
CA LEU A 35 -8.18 5.34 8.55
C LEU A 35 -9.26 4.25 8.53
N ARG A 36 -9.49 3.68 7.34
CA ARG A 36 -10.39 2.53 7.16
C ARG A 36 -9.94 1.67 5.99
N ASP A 37 -10.26 0.38 6.08
CA ASP A 37 -10.29 -0.54 4.95
C ASP A 37 -11.74 -0.72 4.52
N ASP A 38 -12.05 -0.39 3.26
CA ASP A 38 -13.39 -0.45 2.70
C ASP A 38 -13.93 -1.88 2.56
N GLU A 39 -13.09 -2.92 2.73
CA GLU A 39 -13.50 -4.33 2.69
C GLU A 39 -13.74 -4.92 4.09
N VAL A 40 -13.27 -4.27 5.13
CA VAL A 40 -13.46 -4.74 6.51
C VAL A 40 -14.89 -4.46 6.99
N ARG A 41 -15.48 -5.45 7.68
CA ARG A 41 -16.88 -5.37 8.18
C ARG A 41 -17.00 -5.48 9.70
N ASN A 42 -15.92 -5.73 10.43
CA ASN A 42 -15.90 -5.91 11.89
C ASN A 42 -14.61 -5.38 12.53
N LYS A 43 -14.63 -5.30 13.87
CA LYS A 43 -13.55 -4.74 14.70
C LYS A 43 -12.25 -5.52 14.58
N GLU A 44 -12.32 -6.84 14.61
CA GLU A 44 -11.15 -7.71 14.54
C GLU A 44 -10.41 -7.56 13.21
N GLY A 45 -11.17 -7.49 12.10
CA GLY A 45 -10.64 -7.20 10.77
C GLY A 45 -9.98 -5.83 10.70
N ALA A 46 -10.61 -4.81 11.29
CA ALA A 46 -10.09 -3.44 11.28
C ALA A 46 -8.76 -3.36 12.04
N LEU A 47 -8.74 -3.91 13.26
CA LEU A 47 -7.52 -3.96 14.08
C LEU A 47 -6.41 -4.79 13.43
N ARG A 48 -6.76 -5.88 12.73
CA ARG A 48 -5.79 -6.66 11.95
C ARG A 48 -5.17 -5.81 10.86
N TRP A 49 -5.99 -5.11 10.07
CA TRP A 49 -5.51 -4.23 9.01
C TRP A 49 -4.66 -3.07 9.55
N ILE A 50 -5.10 -2.37 10.60
CA ILE A 50 -4.35 -1.27 11.23
C ILE A 50 -2.95 -1.72 11.63
N ARG A 51 -2.82 -2.90 12.26
CA ARG A 51 -1.53 -3.46 12.68
C ARG A 51 -0.60 -3.82 11.51
N GLN A 52 -1.10 -3.89 10.28
CA GLN A 52 -0.27 -4.11 9.10
C GLN A 52 0.37 -2.81 8.61
N ILE A 53 -0.30 -1.68 8.79
CA ILE A 53 0.12 -0.38 8.23
C ILE A 53 0.71 0.56 9.29
N VAL A 54 0.33 0.40 10.56
CA VAL A 54 0.92 1.10 11.71
C VAL A 54 1.91 0.16 12.37
N VAL A 55 3.20 0.47 12.20
CA VAL A 55 4.31 -0.37 12.66
C VAL A 55 5.07 0.30 13.79
N SER A 56 5.65 -0.50 14.70
CA SER A 56 6.42 0.00 15.85
C SER A 56 7.84 0.42 15.50
N THR A 57 8.38 -0.08 14.39
CA THR A 57 9.74 0.22 13.92
C THR A 57 9.65 1.22 12.77
N ASP A 58 10.47 2.27 12.80
CA ASP A 58 10.49 3.28 11.75
C ASP A 58 10.86 2.65 10.39
N PRO A 59 9.93 2.59 9.41
CA PRO A 59 10.19 2.02 8.10
C PRO A 59 11.23 2.79 7.30
N LYS A 60 11.51 4.06 7.63
CA LYS A 60 12.53 4.89 6.95
C LYS A 60 13.94 4.29 7.10
N VAL A 61 14.20 3.57 8.18
CA VAL A 61 15.48 2.87 8.39
C VAL A 61 15.70 1.81 7.32
N ALA A 62 14.69 0.98 7.03
CA ALA A 62 14.76 -0.03 5.98
C ALA A 62 14.82 0.62 4.59
N LEU A 63 13.96 1.62 4.34
CA LEU A 63 13.90 2.35 3.07
C LEU A 63 15.26 2.95 2.68
N ALA A 64 15.99 3.52 3.64
CA ALA A 64 17.31 4.12 3.40
C ALA A 64 18.37 3.12 2.91
N THR A 65 18.16 1.81 3.12
CA THR A 65 19.06 0.75 2.64
C THR A 65 18.76 0.30 1.21
N TRP A 66 17.61 0.69 0.64
CA TRP A 66 17.21 0.31 -0.71
C TRP A 66 17.86 1.21 -1.76
N SER A 67 17.82 0.79 -3.02
CA SER A 67 18.40 1.58 -4.12
C SER A 67 17.69 2.95 -4.25
N PRO A 68 18.38 4.00 -4.75
CA PRO A 68 17.77 5.33 -4.93
C PRO A 68 16.51 5.31 -5.80
N GLU A 69 16.43 4.39 -6.75
CA GLU A 69 15.26 4.22 -7.61
C GLU A 69 14.06 3.68 -6.82
N VAL A 70 14.26 2.65 -6.00
CA VAL A 70 13.22 2.10 -5.13
C VAL A 70 12.74 3.15 -4.13
N GLN A 71 13.67 3.94 -3.56
CA GLN A 71 13.32 5.03 -2.65
C GLN A 71 12.38 6.05 -3.32
N LYS A 72 12.73 6.53 -4.52
CA LYS A 72 11.90 7.49 -5.29
C LYS A 72 10.52 6.93 -5.60
N ALA A 73 10.45 5.66 -6.00
CA ALA A 73 9.21 4.99 -6.31
C ALA A 73 8.30 4.88 -5.07
N VAL A 74 8.85 4.48 -3.91
CA VAL A 74 8.11 4.45 -2.63
C VAL A 74 7.57 5.82 -2.25
N TYR A 75 8.39 6.88 -2.31
CA TYR A 75 7.94 8.24 -1.99
C TYR A 75 6.87 8.77 -2.96
N SER A 76 6.82 8.22 -4.17
CA SER A 76 5.82 8.58 -5.19
C SER A 76 4.55 7.73 -5.09
N GLY A 77 4.49 6.75 -4.18
CA GLY A 77 3.39 5.78 -4.14
C GLY A 77 3.32 4.92 -5.41
N LYS A 78 4.47 4.55 -5.97
CA LYS A 78 4.58 3.82 -7.25
C LYS A 78 5.58 2.67 -7.18
N VAL A 79 5.42 1.72 -8.10
CA VAL A 79 6.22 0.49 -8.17
C VAL A 79 7.09 0.49 -9.41
N VAL A 80 8.31 -0.03 -9.27
CA VAL A 80 9.21 -0.30 -10.39
C VAL A 80 9.51 -1.81 -10.48
N VAL A 81 9.72 -2.30 -11.71
CA VAL A 81 10.16 -3.68 -11.96
C VAL A 81 11.42 -3.98 -11.17
N GLY A 82 11.49 -5.19 -10.58
CA GLY A 82 12.56 -5.62 -9.70
C GLY A 82 12.32 -5.33 -8.21
N MET A 83 11.28 -4.56 -7.84
CA MET A 83 10.91 -4.40 -6.44
C MET A 83 10.51 -5.74 -5.80
N THR A 84 10.89 -5.95 -4.56
CA THR A 84 10.42 -7.09 -3.76
C THR A 84 9.02 -6.83 -3.20
N ARG A 85 8.31 -7.88 -2.79
CA ARG A 85 7.01 -7.78 -2.10
C ARG A 85 6.99 -6.78 -0.93
N PRO A 86 7.96 -6.77 0.01
CA PRO A 86 8.02 -5.74 1.05
C PRO A 86 8.14 -4.31 0.52
N GLN A 87 8.90 -4.10 -0.57
CA GLN A 87 9.03 -2.78 -1.20
C GLN A 87 7.72 -2.33 -1.83
N VAL A 88 6.99 -3.25 -2.49
CA VAL A 88 5.66 -2.97 -3.03
C VAL A 88 4.66 -2.62 -1.93
N LEU A 89 4.64 -3.37 -0.81
CA LEU A 89 3.77 -3.08 0.33
C LEU A 89 4.09 -1.72 0.97
N MET A 90 5.37 -1.35 1.05
CA MET A 90 5.76 -0.04 1.56
C MET A 90 5.32 1.09 0.62
N SER A 91 5.29 0.83 -0.69
CA SER A 91 4.89 1.83 -1.68
C SER A 91 3.37 1.97 -1.84
N LEU A 92 2.61 0.87 -1.88
CA LEU A 92 1.20 0.86 -2.25
C LEU A 92 0.26 0.45 -1.12
N SER A 93 0.80 0.10 0.05
CA SER A 93 0.09 -0.63 1.09
C SER A 93 -0.34 -2.04 0.63
N TYR A 94 -1.13 -2.70 1.47
CA TYR A 94 -1.64 -4.04 1.23
C TYR A 94 -2.73 -4.03 0.16
N PRO A 95 -2.72 -4.99 -0.78
CA PRO A 95 -3.81 -5.15 -1.73
C PRO A 95 -5.09 -5.60 -1.02
N SER A 96 -6.23 -5.40 -1.68
CA SER A 96 -7.54 -5.89 -1.21
C SER A 96 -7.48 -7.40 -0.96
N ARG A 97 -7.94 -7.85 0.21
CA ARG A 97 -8.04 -9.30 0.54
C ARG A 97 -9.14 -10.02 -0.24
N ASN A 98 -10.06 -9.27 -0.84
CA ASN A 98 -11.09 -9.84 -1.70
C ASN A 98 -10.52 -10.24 -3.06
N ASP A 99 -9.59 -9.44 -3.59
CA ASP A 99 -8.96 -9.65 -4.89
C ASP A 99 -7.63 -10.42 -4.79
N THR A 100 -6.88 -10.22 -3.70
CA THR A 100 -5.58 -10.85 -3.45
C THR A 100 -5.64 -11.62 -2.13
N LYS A 101 -5.90 -12.93 -2.23
CA LYS A 101 -6.09 -13.80 -1.05
C LYS A 101 -4.80 -14.02 -0.27
N GLU A 102 -3.68 -14.16 -0.98
CA GLU A 102 -2.38 -14.49 -0.40
C GLU A 102 -1.30 -13.54 -0.90
N LEU A 103 -0.40 -13.12 0.00
CA LEU A 103 0.69 -12.21 -0.36
C LEU A 103 1.85 -12.89 -1.09
N ASN A 104 1.90 -14.22 -1.12
CA ASN A 104 2.85 -14.97 -1.94
C ASN A 104 2.33 -15.24 -3.37
N ALA A 105 1.10 -14.79 -3.71
CA ALA A 105 0.51 -14.98 -5.03
C ALA A 105 1.37 -14.34 -6.14
N SER A 106 1.34 -14.91 -7.34
CA SER A 106 2.10 -14.40 -8.50
C SER A 106 1.60 -13.06 -9.02
N ALA A 107 0.44 -12.58 -8.56
CA ALA A 107 -0.09 -11.27 -8.87
C ALA A 107 -0.80 -10.67 -7.65
N TRP A 108 -0.66 -9.36 -7.46
CA TRP A 108 -1.46 -8.58 -6.52
C TRP A 108 -2.32 -7.57 -7.26
N ARG A 109 -3.62 -7.59 -6.99
CA ARG A 109 -4.59 -6.68 -7.60
C ARG A 109 -4.81 -5.45 -6.76
N TYR A 110 -4.72 -4.30 -7.41
CA TYR A 110 -5.04 -2.98 -6.86
C TYR A 110 -6.12 -2.30 -7.69
N TRP A 111 -6.87 -1.42 -7.05
CA TRP A 111 -7.90 -0.59 -7.67
C TRP A 111 -7.48 0.87 -7.61
N THR A 112 -7.63 1.61 -8.70
CA THR A 112 -7.26 3.04 -8.77
C THR A 112 -8.52 3.90 -8.81
N THR A 113 -8.58 4.96 -7.98
CA THR A 113 -9.75 5.85 -7.87
C THR A 113 -9.98 6.69 -9.12
N GLN A 114 -8.92 7.03 -9.85
CA GLN A 114 -9.02 7.89 -11.04
C GLN A 114 -9.60 7.15 -12.24
N GLU A 115 -9.35 5.85 -12.36
CA GLU A 115 -9.69 5.11 -13.57
C GLU A 115 -10.88 4.17 -13.37
N ASP A 116 -11.27 3.87 -12.13
CA ASP A 116 -12.24 2.80 -11.78
C ASP A 116 -11.88 1.43 -12.37
N GLU A 117 -10.57 1.21 -12.58
CA GLU A 117 -10.04 0.04 -13.27
C GLU A 117 -8.98 -0.65 -12.41
N PRO A 118 -8.96 -2.00 -12.42
CA PRO A 118 -7.96 -2.76 -11.70
C PRO A 118 -6.62 -2.75 -12.44
N VAL A 119 -5.56 -2.92 -11.66
CA VAL A 119 -4.20 -3.16 -12.14
C VAL A 119 -3.55 -4.22 -11.28
N ASP A 120 -2.95 -5.19 -11.95
CA ASP A 120 -2.22 -6.28 -11.32
C ASP A 120 -0.72 -5.97 -11.35
N VAL A 121 -0.09 -6.00 -10.19
CA VAL A 121 1.37 -6.05 -10.04
C VAL A 121 1.78 -7.52 -10.10
N LEU A 122 2.59 -7.88 -11.10
CA LEU A 122 3.01 -9.25 -11.35
C LEU A 122 4.35 -9.54 -10.68
N PHE A 123 4.49 -10.75 -10.14
CA PHE A 123 5.71 -11.21 -9.46
C PHE A 123 6.32 -12.41 -10.19
N GLY A 124 7.64 -12.39 -10.36
CA GLY A 124 8.43 -13.50 -10.86
C GLY A 124 8.59 -14.62 -9.83
N ALA A 125 9.25 -15.71 -10.25
CA ALA A 125 9.55 -16.85 -9.39
C ALA A 125 10.49 -16.50 -8.22
N ASP A 126 11.29 -15.44 -8.38
CA ASP A 126 12.18 -14.88 -7.35
C ASP A 126 11.43 -13.99 -6.34
N GLY A 127 10.13 -13.74 -6.54
CA GLY A 127 9.31 -12.88 -5.69
C GLY A 127 9.48 -11.38 -5.95
N SER A 128 10.18 -11.00 -7.02
CA SER A 128 10.35 -9.61 -7.45
C SER A 128 9.30 -9.23 -8.49
N VAL A 129 8.98 -7.95 -8.60
CA VAL A 129 8.04 -7.43 -9.61
C VAL A 129 8.60 -7.72 -11.00
N SER A 130 7.83 -8.44 -11.81
CA SER A 130 8.17 -8.78 -13.19
C SER A 130 7.45 -7.92 -14.22
N GLY A 131 6.38 -7.23 -13.83
CA GLY A 131 5.62 -6.34 -14.71
C GLY A 131 4.25 -5.97 -14.15
N PHE A 132 3.41 -5.44 -15.03
CA PHE A 132 2.05 -5.00 -14.71
C PHE A 132 1.05 -5.52 -15.76
N SER A 133 -0.18 -5.77 -15.33
CA SER A 133 -1.30 -6.12 -16.23
C SER A 133 -2.52 -5.28 -15.89
N GLY A 134 -3.23 -4.77 -16.91
CA GLY A 134 -4.38 -3.89 -16.75
C GLY A 134 -4.50 -2.90 -17.90
N LYS A 135 -5.45 -1.97 -17.82
CA LYS A 135 -5.56 -0.89 -18.80
C LYS A 135 -4.33 0.02 -18.73
N PRO A 136 -3.86 0.59 -19.87
CA PRO A 136 -2.69 1.46 -19.88
C PRO A 136 -2.77 2.65 -18.92
N SER A 137 -3.96 3.18 -18.65
CA SER A 137 -4.14 4.28 -17.69
C SER A 137 -3.97 3.81 -16.24
N ALA A 138 -4.58 2.70 -15.86
CA ALA A 138 -4.41 2.08 -14.54
C ALA A 138 -2.94 1.69 -14.28
N ILE A 139 -2.24 1.16 -15.29
CA ILE A 139 -0.79 0.88 -15.18
C ILE A 139 -0.01 2.16 -14.89
N ARG A 140 -0.27 3.27 -15.62
CA ARG A 140 0.44 4.55 -15.38
C ARG A 140 0.23 5.14 -13.99
N ALA A 141 -0.90 4.85 -13.36
CA ALA A 141 -1.17 5.30 -12.00
C ALA A 141 -0.24 4.63 -10.98
N VAL A 142 0.21 3.40 -11.24
CA VAL A 142 0.96 2.58 -10.28
C VAL A 142 2.43 2.39 -10.68
N GLU A 143 2.73 2.39 -11.98
CA GLU A 143 4.08 2.25 -12.50
C GLU A 143 4.89 3.53 -12.29
N PHE A 144 6.08 3.38 -11.70
CA PHE A 144 7.12 4.39 -11.66
C PHE A 144 7.91 4.36 -12.97
N LYS A 145 7.70 5.36 -13.82
CA LYS A 145 8.48 5.54 -15.05
C LYS A 145 9.74 6.34 -14.75
N ARG A 146 10.85 5.88 -15.32
CA ARG A 146 12.14 6.56 -15.31
C ARG A 146 12.11 7.82 -16.16
#